data_AF-A0A9E3YY36-F1
#
_entry.id   AF-A0A9E3YY36-F1
#
_cell.length_a   1.000
_cell.length_b   1.000
_cell.length_c   1.000
_cell.angle_alpha   90.00
_cell.angle_beta   90.00
_cell.angle_gamma   90.00
#
_symmetry.space_group_name_H-M   'P 1'
#
loop_
_entity.id
_entity.type
_entity.pdbx_description
1 polymer ?
#
loop_
_entity_poly.entity_id
_entity_poly.type
_entity_poly.pdbx_seq_one_letter_code
_entity_poly.pdbx_strand_id
1 'polypeptide(L)'
;MQTTTVFLVLIALCAVSFYTGRRRSQILAMQQEGGLASLHSLPNHYGYMAAVWAALPALVVLLLWMGLESSVLHKLVIAQLPQKVQEMPVDELGLYYNQIRGFASGAIDSAQLDTFQVEAAEYYRQTAASFSQLKAAMVFLVAVIGTLLALRRVTPLFRARNHVEKIFEWVLFSCSFIAVLTTLGIVLSVMFEAIRFFQIIPLSDFLFGLQWSPQMAIRANQVAASGSFGFVPLLVGTLLISAVALLIAVPVGLMSAIY
;
A
#
# COMPACT_ATOMS: atom_id res chain seq x y z
N MET A 1 17.45 -5.37 8.20
CA MET A 1 16.40 -6.35 7.87
C MET A 1 15.48 -5.79 6.79
N GLN A 2 15.18 -6.57 5.75
CA GLN A 2 14.18 -6.14 4.77
C GLN A 2 12.83 -5.94 5.46
N THR A 3 12.04 -4.97 5.00
CA THR A 3 10.70 -4.70 5.57
C THR A 3 9.82 -5.95 5.56
N THR A 4 9.96 -6.80 4.53
CA THR A 4 9.31 -8.12 4.44
C THR A 4 9.65 -9.02 5.63
N THR A 5 10.91 -9.04 6.07
CA THR A 5 11.33 -9.83 7.25
C THR A 5 10.67 -9.32 8.52
N VAL A 6 10.60 -7.99 8.71
CA VAL A 6 9.94 -7.38 9.88
C VAL A 6 8.46 -7.73 9.90
N PHE A 7 7.81 -7.72 8.73
CA PHE A 7 6.40 -8.11 8.60
C PHE A 7 6.18 -9.59 8.92
N LEU A 8 7.04 -10.50 8.43
CA LEU A 8 6.98 -11.92 8.76
C LEU A 8 7.19 -12.18 10.26
N VAL A 9 8.14 -11.47 10.88
CA VAL A 9 8.37 -11.54 12.33
C VAL A 9 7.13 -11.05 13.08
N LEU A 10 6.48 -9.98 12.63
CA LEU A 10 5.24 -9.50 13.23
C LEU A 10 4.12 -10.55 13.15
N ILE A 11 3.94 -11.22 12.02
CA ILE A 11 2.97 -12.33 11.89
C ILE A 11 3.29 -13.45 12.89
N ALA A 12 4.56 -13.84 13.01
CA ALA A 12 4.98 -14.85 13.99
C ALA A 12 4.68 -14.41 15.43
N LEU A 13 4.94 -13.14 15.78
CA LEU A 13 4.61 -12.57 17.10
C LEU A 13 3.10 -12.54 17.36
N CYS A 14 2.28 -12.28 16.34
CA CYS A 14 0.82 -12.36 16.45
C CYS A 14 0.37 -13.79 16.77
N ALA A 15 0.95 -14.79 16.10
CA ALA A 15 0.67 -16.20 16.41
C ALA A 15 1.07 -16.57 17.84
N VAL A 16 2.28 -16.19 18.27
CA VAL A 16 2.74 -16.40 19.66
C VAL A 16 1.82 -15.70 20.66
N SER A 17 1.41 -14.47 20.37
CA SER A 17 0.47 -13.69 21.21
C SER A 17 -0.90 -14.37 21.31
N PHE A 18 -1.40 -14.93 20.20
CA PHE A 18 -2.64 -15.71 20.20
C PHE A 18 -2.55 -16.94 21.12
N TYR A 19 -1.50 -17.75 20.95
CA TYR A 19 -1.33 -18.97 21.74
C TYR A 19 -1.11 -18.67 23.22
N THR A 20 -0.34 -17.64 23.56
CA THR A 20 -0.12 -17.24 24.96
C THR A 20 -1.39 -16.70 25.62
N GLY A 21 -2.17 -15.86 24.93
CA GLY A 21 -3.47 -15.37 25.41
C GLY A 21 -4.46 -16.50 25.65
N ARG A 22 -4.57 -17.43 24.69
CA ARG A 22 -5.42 -18.63 24.82
C ARG A 22 -4.99 -19.50 26.00
N ARG A 23 -3.70 -19.85 26.09
CA ARG A 23 -3.17 -20.71 27.17
C ARG A 23 -3.37 -20.08 28.54
N ARG A 24 -3.13 -18.77 28.69
CA ARG A 24 -3.34 -18.06 29.95
C ARG A 24 -4.80 -18.13 30.41
N SER A 25 -5.75 -17.94 29.50
CA SER A 25 -7.18 -18.05 29.84
C SER A 25 -7.58 -19.47 30.26
N GLN A 26 -7.02 -20.51 29.63
CA GLN A 26 -7.27 -21.90 30.01
C GLN A 26 -6.73 -22.23 31.41
N ILE A 27 -5.51 -21.78 31.73
CA ILE A 27 -4.91 -21.97 33.06
C ILE A 27 -5.78 -21.29 34.13
N LEU A 28 -6.23 -20.05 33.86
CA LEU A 28 -7.08 -19.30 34.78
C LEU A 28 -8.45 -19.99 34.99
N ALA A 29 -9.02 -20.56 33.92
CA ALA A 29 -10.26 -21.32 34.00
C ALA A 29 -10.13 -22.60 34.83
N MET A 30 -9.00 -23.30 34.72
CA MET A 30 -8.72 -24.53 35.49
C MET A 30 -8.58 -24.27 37.00
N GLN A 31 -8.28 -23.04 37.41
CA GLN A 31 -8.18 -22.64 38.81
C GLN A 31 -9.55 -22.34 39.46
N GLN A 32 -10.63 -22.28 38.68
CA GLN A 32 -11.98 -22.03 39.18
C GLN A 32 -12.82 -23.31 39.21
N GLU A 33 -13.72 -23.43 40.18
CA GLU A 33 -14.58 -24.62 40.36
C GLU A 33 -15.44 -24.93 39.12
N GLY A 34 -15.79 -23.89 38.33
CA GLY A 34 -16.55 -24.03 37.09
C GLY A 34 -15.73 -24.35 35.83
N GLY A 35 -14.41 -24.54 35.94
CA GLY A 35 -13.55 -24.85 34.80
C GLY A 35 -13.68 -23.82 33.67
N LEU A 36 -13.81 -24.29 32.42
CA LEU A 36 -14.00 -23.42 31.25
C LEU A 36 -15.33 -22.63 31.25
N ALA A 37 -16.36 -23.11 31.95
CA ALA A 37 -17.65 -22.43 32.04
C ALA A 37 -17.60 -21.18 32.94
N SER A 38 -16.53 -21.03 33.73
CA SER A 38 -16.32 -19.85 34.57
C SER A 38 -15.91 -18.60 33.78
N LEU A 39 -15.40 -18.76 32.56
CA LEU A 39 -15.03 -17.65 31.69
C LEU A 39 -16.25 -17.13 30.93
N HIS A 40 -16.43 -15.81 30.89
CA HIS A 40 -17.48 -15.19 30.08
C HIS A 40 -17.27 -15.41 28.57
N SER A 41 -16.01 -15.51 28.12
CA SER A 41 -15.66 -15.67 26.70
C SER A 41 -14.84 -16.94 26.48
N LEU A 42 -15.00 -17.57 25.31
CA LEU A 42 -14.19 -18.73 24.92
C LEU A 42 -12.69 -18.36 24.91
N PRO A 43 -11.79 -19.29 25.30
CA PRO A 43 -10.34 -19.07 25.30
C PRO A 43 -9.75 -18.50 24.00
N ASN A 44 -10.35 -18.86 22.86
CA ASN A 44 -9.93 -18.34 21.55
C ASN A 44 -10.09 -16.81 21.44
N HIS A 45 -11.12 -16.22 22.07
CA HIS A 45 -11.32 -14.77 22.03
C HIS A 45 -10.26 -14.01 22.83
N TYR A 46 -9.75 -14.58 23.93
CA TYR A 46 -8.60 -14.02 24.64
C TYR A 46 -7.32 -14.11 23.80
N GLY A 47 -7.17 -15.19 23.01
CA GLY A 47 -6.11 -15.30 22.01
C GLY A 47 -6.22 -14.22 20.93
N TYR A 48 -7.39 -14.04 20.33
CA TYR A 48 -7.61 -12.99 19.32
C TYR A 48 -7.37 -11.60 19.89
N MET A 49 -7.81 -11.33 21.11
CA MET A 49 -7.53 -10.07 21.80
C MET A 49 -6.03 -9.83 21.93
N ALA A 50 -5.26 -10.81 22.41
CA ALA A 50 -3.81 -10.69 22.57
C ALA A 50 -3.10 -10.48 21.22
N ALA A 51 -3.52 -11.19 20.17
CA ALA A 51 -2.99 -11.00 18.83
C ALA A 51 -3.28 -9.60 18.28
N VAL A 52 -4.51 -9.10 18.42
CA VAL A 52 -4.89 -7.75 17.94
C VAL A 52 -4.14 -6.65 18.69
N TRP A 53 -3.97 -6.79 20.01
CA TRP A 53 -3.20 -5.84 20.82
C TRP A 53 -1.71 -5.83 20.51
N ALA A 54 -1.15 -6.95 20.05
CA ALA A 54 0.22 -6.99 19.53
C ALA A 54 0.31 -6.43 18.11
N ALA A 55 -0.62 -6.82 17.23
CA ALA A 55 -0.58 -6.53 15.80
C ALA A 55 -0.85 -5.05 15.50
N LEU A 56 -1.97 -4.51 15.98
CA LEU A 56 -2.48 -3.20 15.54
C LEU A 56 -1.52 -2.04 15.87
N PRO A 57 -1.03 -1.87 17.12
CA PRO A 57 -0.09 -0.78 17.41
C PRO A 57 1.26 -0.98 16.72
N ALA A 58 1.76 -2.22 16.62
CA ALA A 58 3.01 -2.51 15.94
C ALA A 58 2.92 -2.24 14.42
N LEU A 59 1.77 -2.52 13.80
CA LEU A 59 1.50 -2.22 12.40
C LEU A 59 1.42 -0.71 12.16
N VAL A 60 0.78 0.05 13.06
CA VAL A 60 0.76 1.52 13.00
C VAL A 60 2.20 2.07 13.05
N VAL A 61 3.03 1.58 13.96
CA VAL A 61 4.44 1.99 14.05
C VAL A 61 5.21 1.64 12.78
N LEU A 62 4.99 0.43 12.23
CA LEU A 62 5.63 0.01 10.98
C LEU A 62 5.26 0.92 9.80
N LEU A 63 3.96 1.24 9.65
CA LEU A 63 3.48 2.13 8.58
C LEU A 63 4.02 3.56 8.72
N LEU A 64 3.98 4.12 9.94
CA LEU A 64 4.54 5.45 10.20
C LEU A 64 6.04 5.48 9.93
N TRP A 65 6.78 4.44 10.34
CA TRP A 65 8.19 4.33 10.06
C TRP A 65 8.48 4.30 8.57
N MET A 66 7.71 3.54 7.77
CA MET A 66 7.90 3.48 6.32
C MET A 66 7.77 4.85 5.64
N GLY A 67 6.84 5.70 6.08
CA GLY A 67 6.71 7.06 5.56
C GLY A 67 7.83 8.00 6.01
N LEU A 68 8.26 7.89 7.27
CA LEU A 68 9.29 8.75 7.85
C LEU A 68 10.70 8.38 7.41
N GLU A 69 11.01 7.09 7.26
CA GLU A 69 12.34 6.55 6.91
C GLU A 69 12.86 7.19 5.62
N SER A 70 12.05 7.22 4.56
CA SER A 70 12.45 7.80 3.26
C SER A 70 12.74 9.29 3.37
N SER A 71 11.90 10.04 4.10
CA SER A 71 12.03 11.50 4.22
C SER A 71 13.22 11.89 5.10
N VAL A 72 13.46 11.15 6.18
CA VAL A 72 14.56 11.41 7.12
C VAL A 72 15.89 11.03 6.49
N LEU A 73 15.99 9.87 5.83
CA LEU A 73 17.21 9.44 5.14
C LEU A 73 17.63 10.45 4.06
N HIS A 74 16.68 10.92 3.24
CA HIS A 74 16.95 11.92 2.22
C HIS A 74 17.57 13.20 2.82
N LYS A 75 16.98 13.74 3.90
CA LYS A 75 17.49 14.93 4.58
C LYS A 75 18.87 14.73 5.21
N LEU A 76 19.09 13.58 5.87
CA LEU A 76 20.37 13.28 6.52
C LEU A 76 21.50 13.12 5.50
N VAL A 77 21.23 12.47 4.36
CA VAL A 77 22.23 12.26 3.31
C VAL A 77 22.57 13.57 2.60
N ILE A 78 21.57 14.38 2.26
CA ILE A 78 21.81 15.69 1.63
C ILE A 78 22.59 16.62 2.56
N ALA A 79 22.31 16.61 3.86
CA ALA A 79 23.02 17.44 4.82
C ALA A 79 24.53 17.12 4.90
N GLN A 80 24.95 15.92 4.50
CA GLN A 80 26.36 15.51 4.47
C GLN A 80 27.05 15.80 3.14
N LEU A 81 26.29 16.13 2.08
CA LEU A 81 26.86 16.47 0.79
C LEU A 81 27.60 17.83 0.86
N PRO A 82 28.62 18.07 0.02
CA PRO A 82 29.26 19.37 -0.07
C PRO A 82 28.26 20.49 -0.41
N GLN A 83 28.49 21.70 0.11
CA GLN A 83 27.60 22.85 -0.08
C GLN A 83 27.30 23.15 -1.56
N LYS A 84 28.31 22.95 -2.44
CA LYS A 84 28.16 23.08 -3.90
C LYS A 84 27.07 22.16 -4.50
N VAL A 85 26.87 20.97 -3.94
CA VAL A 85 25.85 20.02 -4.39
C VAL A 85 24.49 20.37 -3.77
N GLN A 86 24.47 20.86 -2.53
CA GLN A 86 23.23 21.29 -1.86
C GLN A 86 22.58 22.49 -2.56
N GLU A 87 23.38 23.35 -3.20
CA GLU A 87 22.93 24.54 -3.94
C GLU A 87 22.45 24.24 -5.37
N MET A 88 22.50 22.98 -5.82
CA MET A 88 22.03 22.59 -7.15
C MET A 88 20.50 22.75 -7.29
N PRO A 89 19.99 22.94 -8.53
CA PRO A 89 18.56 22.89 -8.81
C PRO A 89 17.93 21.58 -8.31
N VAL A 90 16.67 21.64 -7.88
CA VAL A 90 15.96 20.51 -7.25
C VAL A 90 15.97 19.25 -8.12
N ASP A 91 15.85 19.40 -9.44
CA ASP A 91 15.82 18.28 -10.38
C ASP A 91 17.19 17.58 -10.50
N GLU A 92 18.27 18.37 -10.55
CA GLU A 92 19.65 17.87 -10.59
C GLU A 92 20.03 17.20 -9.27
N LEU A 93 19.66 17.81 -8.13
CA LEU A 93 19.86 17.24 -6.81
C LEU A 93 19.10 15.93 -6.61
N GLY A 94 17.87 15.86 -7.11
CA GLY A 94 17.05 14.64 -7.09
C GLY A 94 17.69 13.50 -7.89
N LEU A 95 18.21 13.80 -9.09
CA LEU A 95 18.95 12.83 -9.90
C LEU A 95 20.22 12.36 -9.18
N TYR A 96 20.98 13.31 -8.61
CA TYR A 96 22.21 13.02 -7.87
C TYR A 96 21.95 12.10 -6.67
N TYR A 97 20.90 12.37 -5.89
CA TYR A 97 20.47 11.50 -4.78
C TYR A 97 20.02 10.11 -5.26
N ASN A 98 19.29 10.04 -6.39
CA ASN A 98 18.86 8.76 -6.95
C ASN A 98 20.05 7.91 -7.42
N GLN A 99 21.12 8.51 -7.93
CA GLN A 99 22.36 7.81 -8.27
C GLN A 99 23.06 7.24 -7.03
N ILE A 100 23.15 8.03 -5.94
CA ILE A 100 23.66 7.57 -4.63
C ILE A 100 22.87 6.37 -4.14
N ARG A 101 21.53 6.47 -4.14
CA ARG A 101 20.65 5.38 -3.73
C ARG A 101 20.80 4.15 -4.64
N GLY A 102 20.92 4.37 -5.95
CA GLY A 102 21.12 3.33 -6.94
C GLY A 102 22.39 2.52 -6.66
N PHE A 103 23.51 3.19 -6.43
CA PHE A 103 24.77 2.55 -6.01
C PHE A 103 24.63 1.81 -4.68
N ALA A 104 24.04 2.45 -3.67
CA ALA A 104 23.83 1.84 -2.36
C ALA A 104 22.96 0.56 -2.42
N SER A 105 22.07 0.47 -3.41
CA SER A 105 21.25 -0.72 -3.68
C SER A 105 21.92 -1.76 -4.60
N GLY A 106 23.10 -1.48 -5.15
CA GLY A 106 23.83 -2.35 -6.08
C GLY A 106 23.35 -2.28 -7.53
N ALA A 107 22.60 -1.24 -7.91
CA ALA A 107 22.05 -1.06 -9.27
C ALA A 107 22.95 -0.24 -10.20
N ILE A 108 23.94 0.47 -9.65
CA ILE A 108 24.88 1.34 -10.39
C ILE A 108 26.29 0.92 -9.98
N ASP A 109 27.24 0.92 -10.93
CA ASP A 109 28.65 0.62 -10.67
C ASP A 109 29.42 1.86 -10.22
N SER A 110 30.46 1.67 -9.41
CA SER A 110 31.29 2.76 -8.87
C SER A 110 32.04 3.55 -9.94
N ALA A 111 32.21 2.99 -11.14
CA ALA A 111 32.92 3.63 -12.25
C ALA A 111 32.14 4.82 -12.85
N GLN A 112 30.84 4.92 -12.58
CA GLN A 112 29.97 5.98 -13.11
C GLN A 112 29.78 7.13 -12.11
N LEU A 113 30.44 7.08 -10.95
CA LEU A 113 30.15 7.93 -9.80
C LEU A 113 31.41 8.67 -9.33
N ASP A 114 31.18 9.89 -8.83
CA ASP A 114 32.22 10.67 -8.18
C ASP A 114 32.56 10.07 -6.80
N THR A 115 33.78 10.34 -6.31
CA THR A 115 34.22 9.90 -4.97
C THR A 115 33.25 10.34 -3.87
N PHE A 116 32.69 11.55 -3.97
CA PHE A 116 31.69 12.05 -3.03
C PHE A 116 30.37 11.28 -3.09
N GLN A 117 29.96 10.80 -4.27
CA GLN A 117 28.74 9.99 -4.41
C GLN A 117 28.92 8.61 -3.79
N VAL A 118 30.11 8.02 -3.94
CA VAL A 118 30.45 6.74 -3.31
C VAL A 118 30.44 6.86 -1.79
N GLU A 119 31.08 7.88 -1.23
CA GLU A 119 31.10 8.13 0.22
C GLU A 119 29.67 8.38 0.77
N ALA A 120 28.89 9.22 0.09
CA ALA A 120 27.50 9.47 0.47
C ALA A 120 26.63 8.21 0.39
N ALA A 121 26.91 7.31 -0.55
CA ALA A 121 26.19 6.05 -0.70
C ALA A 121 26.56 5.04 0.39
N GLU A 122 27.81 5.00 0.84
CA GLU A 122 28.21 4.20 1.99
C GLU A 122 27.55 4.71 3.28
N TYR A 123 27.51 6.03 3.47
CA TYR A 123 26.78 6.65 4.57
C TYR A 123 25.29 6.34 4.52
N TYR A 124 24.67 6.44 3.32
CA TYR A 124 23.28 6.04 3.10
C TYR A 124 23.07 4.59 3.53
N ARG A 125 23.93 3.66 3.10
CA ARG A 125 23.84 2.23 3.43
C ARG A 125 23.93 1.99 4.93
N GLN A 126 24.89 2.62 5.62
CA GLN A 126 25.08 2.48 7.07
C GLN A 126 23.89 3.06 7.85
N THR A 127 23.43 4.24 7.45
CA THR A 127 22.29 4.91 8.08
C THR A 127 21.01 4.12 7.85
N ALA A 128 20.72 3.72 6.61
CA ALA A 128 19.56 2.88 6.28
C ALA A 128 19.58 1.54 7.03
N ALA A 129 20.76 0.90 7.18
CA ALA A 129 20.89 -0.31 7.98
C ALA A 129 20.55 -0.08 9.45
N SER A 130 21.00 1.04 10.03
CA SER A 130 20.70 1.43 11.41
C SER A 130 19.20 1.71 11.61
N PHE A 131 18.59 2.49 10.71
CA PHE A 131 17.15 2.74 10.71
C PHE A 131 16.34 1.44 10.58
N SER A 132 16.81 0.52 9.74
CA SER A 132 16.18 -0.79 9.56
C SER A 132 16.23 -1.65 10.83
N GLN A 133 17.33 -1.63 11.59
CA GLN A 133 17.44 -2.32 12.88
C GLN A 133 16.56 -1.66 13.95
N LEU A 134 16.56 -0.32 14.02
CA LEU A 134 15.71 0.43 14.94
C LEU A 134 14.22 0.18 14.68
N LYS A 135 13.80 0.15 13.40
CA LYS A 135 12.45 -0.26 12.99
C LYS A 135 12.09 -1.63 13.54
N ALA A 136 12.94 -2.62 13.32
CA ALA A 136 12.69 -3.99 13.76
C ALA A 136 12.57 -4.07 15.30
N ALA A 137 13.48 -3.40 16.02
CA ALA A 137 13.44 -3.34 17.48
C ALA A 137 12.19 -2.65 18.02
N MET A 138 11.79 -1.52 17.42
CA MET A 138 10.57 -0.78 17.79
C MET A 138 9.31 -1.61 17.56
N VAL A 139 9.16 -2.22 16.38
CA VAL A 139 8.01 -3.06 16.05
C VAL A 139 7.93 -4.26 17.00
N PHE A 140 9.07 -4.92 17.26
CA PHE A 140 9.15 -6.04 18.21
C PHE A 140 8.74 -5.60 19.63
N LEU A 141 9.31 -4.50 20.13
CA LEU A 141 9.05 -4.00 21.48
C LEU A 141 7.58 -3.60 21.66
N VAL A 142 7.01 -2.90 20.69
CA VAL A 142 5.59 -2.50 20.72
C VAL A 142 4.67 -3.71 20.67
N ALA A 143 4.99 -4.71 19.83
CA ALA A 143 4.22 -5.96 19.78
C ALA A 143 4.27 -6.69 21.13
N VAL A 144 5.45 -6.85 21.73
CA VAL A 144 5.63 -7.51 23.05
C VAL A 144 4.88 -6.76 24.15
N ILE A 145 4.98 -5.42 24.20
CA ILE A 145 4.23 -4.61 25.16
C ILE A 145 2.72 -4.79 24.95
N GLY A 146 2.25 -4.79 23.70
CA GLY A 146 0.86 -5.07 23.34
C GLY A 146 0.37 -6.41 23.87
N THR A 147 1.15 -7.47 23.65
CA THR A 147 0.88 -8.81 24.20
C THR A 147 0.84 -8.79 25.73
N LEU A 148 1.83 -8.20 26.40
CA LEU A 148 1.90 -8.16 27.87
C LEU A 148 0.70 -7.42 28.48
N LEU A 149 0.30 -6.28 27.89
CA LEU A 149 -0.87 -5.52 28.32
C LEU A 149 -2.16 -6.32 28.12
N ALA A 150 -2.31 -7.00 26.99
CA ALA A 150 -3.45 -7.88 26.75
C ALA A 150 -3.49 -9.04 27.76
N LEU A 151 -2.36 -9.67 28.06
CA LEU A 151 -2.26 -10.74 29.05
C LEU A 151 -2.61 -10.25 30.47
N ARG A 152 -2.23 -9.02 30.83
CA ARG A 152 -2.63 -8.39 32.11
C ARG A 152 -4.14 -8.14 32.20
N ARG A 153 -4.83 -7.97 31.07
CA ARG A 153 -6.29 -7.77 30.99
C ARG A 153 -7.10 -9.07 31.00
N VAL A 154 -6.46 -10.24 30.89
CA VAL A 154 -7.15 -11.54 30.93
C VAL A 154 -7.67 -11.80 32.35
N THR A 155 -8.96 -11.55 32.57
CA THR A 155 -9.68 -11.90 33.79
C THR A 155 -10.97 -12.67 33.44
N PRO A 156 -11.55 -13.47 34.36
CA PRO A 156 -12.67 -14.35 34.03
C PRO A 156 -13.95 -13.59 33.61
N LEU A 157 -14.14 -12.41 34.20
CA LEU A 157 -15.27 -11.51 33.95
C LEU A 157 -15.09 -10.64 32.69
N PHE A 158 -13.91 -10.64 32.07
CA PHE A 158 -13.63 -9.78 30.93
C PHE A 158 -14.35 -10.28 29.67
N ARG A 159 -15.04 -9.38 28.98
CA ARG A 159 -15.76 -9.67 27.73
C ARG A 159 -14.84 -9.57 26.53
N ALA A 160 -13.92 -10.53 26.40
CA ALA A 160 -12.92 -10.55 25.32
C ALA A 160 -13.55 -10.56 23.91
N ARG A 161 -14.68 -11.24 23.73
CA ARG A 161 -15.41 -11.28 22.46
C ARG A 161 -15.82 -9.87 22.00
N ASN A 162 -16.57 -9.15 22.83
CA ASN A 162 -17.08 -7.82 22.51
C ASN A 162 -15.94 -6.82 22.25
N HIS A 163 -14.82 -6.94 22.99
CA HIS A 163 -13.65 -6.10 22.77
C HIS A 163 -13.04 -6.31 21.38
N VAL A 164 -12.87 -7.57 20.97
CA VAL A 164 -12.33 -7.92 19.65
C VAL A 164 -13.29 -7.51 18.54
N GLU A 165 -14.58 -7.83 18.67
CA GLU A 165 -15.61 -7.45 17.69
C GLU A 165 -15.63 -5.94 17.46
N LYS A 166 -15.58 -5.13 18.54
CA LYS A 166 -15.53 -3.67 18.43
C LYS A 166 -14.29 -3.18 17.67
N ILE A 167 -13.12 -3.81 17.84
CA ILE A 167 -11.94 -3.44 17.06
C ILE A 167 -12.14 -3.76 15.58
N PHE A 168 -12.62 -4.96 15.25
CA PHE A 168 -12.88 -5.34 13.86
C PHE A 168 -13.94 -4.45 13.20
N GLU A 169 -14.99 -4.09 13.93
CA GLU A 169 -16.01 -3.14 13.46
C GLU A 169 -15.39 -1.78 13.09
N TRP A 170 -14.54 -1.21 13.95
CA TRP A 170 -13.84 0.04 13.65
C TRP A 170 -12.86 -0.06 12.47
N VAL A 171 -12.16 -1.19 12.33
CA VAL A 171 -11.26 -1.45 11.20
C VAL A 171 -12.05 -1.53 9.90
N LEU A 172 -13.14 -2.30 9.88
CA LEU A 172 -14.00 -2.46 8.71
C LEU A 172 -14.71 -1.14 8.34
N PHE A 173 -15.18 -0.39 9.34
CA PHE A 173 -15.75 0.94 9.15
C PHE A 173 -14.75 1.90 8.52
N SER A 174 -13.53 1.97 9.04
CA SER A 174 -12.46 2.83 8.50
C SER A 174 -12.10 2.45 7.07
N CYS A 175 -12.00 1.14 6.78
CA CYS A 175 -11.72 0.64 5.44
C CYS A 175 -12.83 1.03 4.45
N SER A 176 -14.09 0.78 4.81
CA SER A 176 -15.26 1.16 3.99
C SER A 176 -15.34 2.67 3.78
N PHE A 177 -15.09 3.45 4.82
CA PHE A 177 -15.07 4.91 4.74
C PHE A 177 -14.02 5.43 3.76
N ILE A 178 -12.78 4.92 3.82
CA ILE A 178 -11.71 5.28 2.88
C ILE A 178 -12.09 4.86 1.45
N ALA A 179 -12.69 3.68 1.26
CA ALA A 179 -13.13 3.21 -0.05
C ALA A 179 -14.19 4.15 -0.66
N VAL A 180 -15.19 4.57 0.11
CA VAL A 180 -16.22 5.52 -0.32
C VAL A 180 -15.63 6.90 -0.66
N LEU A 181 -14.69 7.40 0.15
CA LEU A 181 -14.00 8.66 -0.16
C LEU A 181 -13.16 8.55 -1.45
N THR A 182 -12.53 7.40 -1.68
CA THR A 182 -11.74 7.16 -2.89
C THR A 182 -12.62 7.10 -4.12
N THR A 183 -13.74 6.36 -4.07
CA THR A 183 -14.69 6.31 -5.19
C THR A 183 -15.29 7.68 -5.47
N LEU A 184 -15.66 8.44 -4.44
CA LEU A 184 -16.10 9.82 -4.60
C LEU A 184 -15.01 10.68 -5.24
N GLY A 185 -13.76 10.56 -4.80
CA GLY A 185 -12.62 11.28 -5.37
C GLY A 185 -12.40 10.96 -6.85
N ILE A 186 -12.48 9.69 -7.24
CA ILE A 186 -12.38 9.26 -8.65
C ILE A 186 -13.54 9.82 -9.46
N VAL A 187 -14.77 9.71 -8.97
CA VAL A 187 -15.96 10.23 -9.66
C VAL A 187 -15.86 11.73 -9.86
N LEU A 188 -15.51 12.49 -8.81
CA LEU A 188 -15.33 13.94 -8.91
C LEU A 188 -14.19 14.30 -9.87
N SER A 189 -13.05 13.61 -9.79
CA SER A 189 -11.91 13.83 -10.69
C SER A 189 -12.30 13.64 -12.15
N VAL A 190 -12.93 12.50 -12.48
CA VAL A 190 -13.37 12.20 -13.85
C VAL A 190 -14.48 13.16 -14.29
N MET A 191 -15.40 13.53 -13.39
CA MET A 191 -16.46 14.49 -13.69
C MET A 191 -15.91 15.88 -14.04
N PHE A 192 -14.95 16.41 -13.28
CA PHE A 192 -14.34 17.70 -13.58
C PHE A 192 -13.56 17.67 -14.90
N GLU A 193 -12.79 16.60 -15.16
CA GLU A 193 -12.12 16.47 -16.46
C GLU A 193 -13.10 16.32 -17.62
N ALA A 194 -14.18 15.57 -17.43
CA ALA A 194 -15.23 15.43 -18.44
C ALA A 194 -15.91 16.78 -18.74
N ILE A 195 -16.22 17.59 -17.72
CA ILE A 195 -16.81 18.93 -17.93
C ILE A 195 -15.85 19.81 -18.73
N ARG A 196 -14.54 19.83 -18.38
CA ARG A 196 -13.53 20.59 -19.14
C ARG A 196 -13.41 20.11 -20.59
N PHE A 197 -13.44 18.80 -20.80
CA PHE A 197 -13.43 18.21 -22.13
C PHE A 197 -14.65 18.66 -22.95
N PHE A 198 -15.87 18.60 -22.38
CA PHE A 198 -17.10 18.98 -23.09
C PHE A 198 -17.28 20.48 -23.30
N GLN A 199 -16.47 21.32 -22.64
CA GLN A 199 -16.36 22.75 -22.97
C GLN A 199 -15.58 22.99 -24.27
N ILE A 200 -14.63 22.11 -24.62
CA ILE A 200 -13.82 22.18 -25.84
C ILE A 200 -14.52 21.45 -26.98
N ILE A 201 -15.08 20.27 -26.70
CA ILE A 201 -15.73 19.41 -27.68
C ILE A 201 -17.20 19.27 -27.34
N PRO A 202 -18.13 19.80 -28.16
CA PRO A 202 -19.55 19.67 -27.90
C PRO A 202 -20.00 18.21 -27.74
N LEU A 203 -20.95 17.97 -26.83
CA LEU A 203 -21.48 16.63 -26.58
C LEU A 203 -22.09 15.98 -27.85
N SER A 204 -22.68 16.78 -28.74
CA SER A 204 -23.21 16.31 -30.03
C SER A 204 -22.11 15.76 -30.93
N ASP A 205 -20.97 16.44 -31.00
CA ASP A 205 -19.84 16.07 -31.85
C ASP A 205 -19.14 14.84 -31.29
N PHE A 206 -19.13 14.71 -29.96
CA PHE A 206 -18.68 13.48 -29.30
C PHE A 206 -19.62 12.31 -29.59
N LEU A 207 -20.93 12.45 -29.37
CA LEU A 207 -21.89 11.33 -29.49
C LEU A 207 -22.14 10.90 -30.94
N PHE A 208 -22.21 11.85 -31.87
CA PHE A 208 -22.58 11.61 -33.27
C PHE A 208 -21.42 11.79 -34.25
N GLY A 209 -20.24 12.19 -33.78
CA GLY A 209 -19.05 12.33 -34.62
C GLY A 209 -18.66 11.00 -35.26
N LEU A 210 -18.37 11.04 -36.56
CA LEU A 210 -18.00 9.87 -37.37
C LEU A 210 -16.48 9.73 -37.55
N GLN A 211 -15.69 10.63 -36.96
CA GLN A 211 -14.24 10.59 -37.04
C GLN A 211 -13.64 10.44 -35.64
N TRP A 212 -12.59 9.63 -35.56
CA TRP A 212 -11.78 9.46 -34.38
C TRP A 212 -10.34 9.82 -34.72
N SER A 213 -9.94 11.04 -34.36
CA SER A 213 -8.58 11.56 -34.52
C SER A 213 -8.22 12.40 -33.28
N PRO A 214 -7.73 11.76 -32.20
CA PRO A 214 -7.42 12.43 -30.94
C PRO A 214 -6.13 13.26 -30.99
N GLN A 215 -5.55 13.47 -32.17
CA GLN A 215 -4.33 14.25 -32.37
C GLN A 215 -4.65 15.74 -32.34
N MET A 216 -4.32 16.40 -31.22
CA MET A 216 -4.37 17.85 -31.09
C MET A 216 -2.97 18.45 -31.31
N ALA A 217 -2.89 19.63 -31.93
CA ALA A 217 -1.63 20.35 -32.07
C ALA A 217 -1.10 20.77 -30.69
N ILE A 218 0.06 20.26 -30.29
CA ILE A 218 0.72 20.60 -29.00
C ILE A 218 1.65 21.81 -29.16
N ARG A 219 2.12 22.08 -30.39
CA ARG A 219 2.97 23.24 -30.74
C ARG A 219 2.32 24.08 -31.82
N ALA A 220 2.51 25.40 -31.77
CA ALA A 220 1.97 26.35 -32.75
C ALA A 220 2.37 26.07 -34.22
N ASN A 221 3.49 25.38 -34.44
CA ASN A 221 3.99 25.01 -35.77
C ASN A 221 3.61 23.58 -36.20
N GLN A 222 2.80 22.86 -35.42
CA GLN A 222 2.33 21.53 -35.81
C GLN A 222 1.07 21.67 -36.67
N VAL A 223 1.12 21.11 -37.89
CA VAL A 223 -0.07 20.88 -38.72
C VAL A 223 -0.80 19.68 -38.11
N ALA A 224 -1.65 19.92 -37.12
CA ALA A 224 -2.55 18.93 -36.56
C ALA A 224 -3.97 19.47 -36.56
N ALA A 225 -4.93 18.57 -36.79
CA ALA A 225 -6.35 18.89 -36.76
C ALA A 225 -6.77 19.38 -35.36
N SER A 226 -7.92 20.04 -35.26
CA SER A 226 -8.52 20.55 -34.01
C SER A 226 -8.90 19.46 -32.99
N GLY A 227 -8.43 18.22 -33.15
CA GLY A 227 -8.91 17.04 -32.45
C GLY A 227 -10.34 16.66 -32.89
N SER A 228 -10.59 15.39 -33.17
CA SER A 228 -11.94 14.87 -33.43
C SER A 228 -12.16 13.62 -32.57
N PHE A 229 -13.19 13.65 -31.73
CA PHE A 229 -13.42 12.64 -30.70
C PHE A 229 -14.82 12.01 -30.84
N GLY A 230 -15.15 11.50 -32.02
CA GLY A 230 -16.42 10.81 -32.26
C GLY A 230 -16.49 9.44 -31.58
N PHE A 231 -17.58 9.18 -30.84
CA PHE A 231 -17.86 7.92 -30.15
C PHE A 231 -18.29 6.81 -31.12
N VAL A 232 -19.00 7.15 -32.20
CA VAL A 232 -19.60 6.17 -33.13
C VAL A 232 -18.57 5.20 -33.72
N PRO A 233 -17.40 5.63 -34.22
CA PRO A 233 -16.40 4.71 -34.76
C PRO A 233 -15.84 3.73 -33.71
N LEU A 234 -15.72 4.15 -32.45
CA LEU A 234 -15.24 3.29 -31.36
C LEU A 234 -16.27 2.20 -31.03
N LEU A 235 -17.54 2.57 -30.97
CA LEU A 235 -18.64 1.63 -30.74
C LEU A 235 -18.72 0.62 -31.88
N VAL A 236 -18.73 1.09 -33.14
CA VAL A 236 -18.80 0.24 -34.33
C VAL A 236 -17.57 -0.66 -34.42
N GLY A 237 -16.36 -0.15 -34.16
CA GLY A 237 -15.14 -0.96 -34.14
C GLY A 237 -15.20 -2.08 -33.10
N THR A 238 -15.68 -1.79 -31.88
CA THR A 238 -15.84 -2.78 -30.82
C THR A 238 -16.86 -3.85 -31.20
N LEU A 239 -18.01 -3.45 -31.75
CA LEU A 239 -19.04 -4.39 -32.23
C LEU A 239 -18.54 -5.26 -33.38
N LEU A 240 -17.81 -4.67 -34.34
CA LEU A 240 -17.24 -5.38 -35.48
C LEU A 240 -16.26 -6.47 -35.02
N ILE A 241 -15.29 -6.11 -34.17
CA ILE A 241 -14.31 -7.07 -33.65
C ILE A 241 -15.00 -8.17 -32.85
N SER A 242 -15.97 -7.81 -32.00
CA SER A 242 -16.73 -8.78 -31.20
C SER A 242 -17.53 -9.74 -32.08
N ALA A 243 -18.17 -9.23 -33.15
CA ALA A 243 -18.95 -10.05 -34.07
C ALA A 243 -18.06 -11.02 -34.86
N VAL A 244 -16.94 -10.55 -35.40
CA VAL A 244 -15.97 -11.41 -36.11
C VAL A 244 -15.37 -12.44 -35.16
N ALA A 245 -15.02 -12.06 -33.94
CA ALA A 245 -14.51 -12.97 -32.93
C ALA A 245 -15.53 -14.07 -32.60
N LEU A 246 -16.80 -13.74 -32.39
CA LEU A 246 -17.87 -14.72 -32.14
C LEU A 246 -18.10 -15.64 -33.34
N LEU A 247 -18.07 -15.09 -34.56
CA LEU A 247 -18.25 -15.84 -35.80
C LEU A 247 -17.17 -16.92 -35.97
N ILE A 248 -15.95 -16.67 -35.50
CA ILE A 248 -14.85 -17.64 -35.55
C ILE A 248 -14.84 -18.54 -34.32
N ALA A 249 -14.95 -17.98 -33.12
CA ALA A 249 -14.80 -18.69 -31.86
C ALA A 249 -15.94 -19.69 -31.61
N VAL A 250 -17.18 -19.35 -31.99
CA VAL A 250 -18.35 -20.23 -31.76
C VAL A 250 -18.25 -21.51 -32.59
N PRO A 251 -18.05 -21.48 -33.93
CA PRO A 251 -17.91 -22.70 -34.72
C PRO A 251 -16.69 -23.52 -34.33
N VAL A 252 -15.52 -22.89 -34.15
CA VAL A 252 -14.30 -23.61 -33.77
C VAL A 252 -14.45 -24.25 -32.39
N GLY A 253 -15.00 -23.52 -31.43
CA GLY A 253 -15.24 -24.03 -30.07
C GLY A 253 -16.23 -25.20 -30.06
N LEU A 254 -17.33 -25.12 -30.82
CA LEU A 254 -18.29 -26.21 -30.92
C LEU A 254 -17.69 -27.43 -31.63
N MET A 255 -16.95 -27.25 -32.73
CA MET A 255 -16.33 -28.37 -33.45
C MET A 255 -15.26 -29.07 -32.61
N SER A 256 -14.47 -28.33 -31.83
CA SER A 256 -13.50 -28.90 -30.88
C SER A 256 -14.14 -29.56 -29.65
N ALA A 257 -15.38 -29.24 -29.32
CA ALA A 257 -16.09 -29.88 -28.21
C ALA A 257 -16.77 -31.19 -28.65
N ILE A 258 -17.13 -31.28 -29.93
CA ILE A 258 -17.78 -32.45 -30.52
C ILE A 258 -16.76 -33.55 -30.85
N TYR A 259 -15.53 -33.19 -31.24
CA TYR A 259 -14.45 -34.13 -31.62
C TYR A 259 -13.39 -34.23 -30.53
#